data_AF-B3PES9-F1
#
_entry.id   AF-B3PES9-F1
#
_cell.length_a   1.000
_cell.length_b   1.000
_cell.length_c   1.000
_cell.angle_alpha   90.00
_cell.angle_beta   90.00
_cell.angle_gamma   90.00
#
_symmetry.space_group_name_H-M   'P 1'
#
loop_
_entity.id
_entity.type
_entity.pdbx_description
1 polymer ?
#
loop_
_entity_poly.entity_id
_entity_poly.type
_entity_poly.pdbx_seq_one_letter_code
_entity_poly.pdbx_strand_id
1 'polypeptide(L)'
;MSMRLMAIFLSLVVVACGGSGGASSGSSSQASSTGSQSSSSVSGPLTLEGRVTFDHVPFTKPLPTGLDYAATEIRPGRGLVVELLNSNNQVIASTLTDMEGYYLFQVPARQSLRVRVKAQLQSSGNPSWDISVRDNTSSNALYVLDGGLASTGTTDSTRNLHAASGWTDSAYGNTRAAAPFAILDAVYTGVQRFIEVGFDGDFAPLNLYWSVKNLPVEGDLTLGEIGTSFYGGPDKTGVSSIYILGDENNDTDEYDTHVILHEWGHYIEATLSRTDTLGGDHPEASGLDMRVAMSEGFATGLAAILLDNPRYADSSGVRQGQSYNVDVSRTNNSPKGWFAEASVYSILYNYYVSGSSKIARDFSDIVAAITAPELIDNDAFISIYVFTNQLKKQAPAHSPLLSQLLTGQSIFGTGDYGDGEVNAGGNLNNVPVYKLLLTDGSSVELCSTNGYGTYNRLGNAQYARFTIHNTGNYRFSAQKSAQTMGVTDPDFYIYHQGVLLAVAESAVPNRESLAVSLSPGNYVMELVEAENLYGNQGFGTACFNLSLLPD
;
A
#
# COMPACT_ATOMS: atom_id res chain seq x y z
N MET A 1 25.43 34.04 3.57
CA MET A 1 25.51 34.44 4.98
C MET A 1 24.94 33.29 5.79
N SER A 2 25.80 32.66 6.59
CA SER A 2 25.57 31.40 7.31
C SER A 2 24.34 31.42 8.21
N MET A 3 23.62 30.30 8.23
CA MET A 3 23.37 29.59 9.49
C MET A 3 23.09 28.11 9.24
N ARG A 4 23.97 27.27 9.78
CA ARG A 4 23.78 25.83 9.93
C ARG A 4 22.73 25.63 11.03
N LEU A 5 21.70 24.82 10.79
CA LEU A 5 20.90 24.22 11.87
C LEU A 5 21.15 22.71 11.88
N MET A 6 21.61 22.27 13.04
CA MET A 6 21.94 20.91 13.39
C MET A 6 20.62 20.19 13.70
N ALA A 7 20.22 19.23 12.86
CA ALA A 7 19.06 18.40 13.09
C ALA A 7 19.37 17.39 14.22
N ILE A 8 18.69 17.55 15.35
CA ILE A 8 18.71 16.59 16.45
C ILE A 8 17.60 15.58 16.13
N PHE A 9 17.98 14.34 15.83
CA PHE A 9 17.04 13.23 15.73
C PHE A 9 16.45 12.95 17.12
N LEU A 10 15.18 13.26 17.30
CA LEU A 10 14.42 12.89 18.50
C LEU A 10 13.84 11.49 18.27
N SER A 11 14.45 10.47 18.88
CA SER A 11 13.89 9.12 18.93
C SER A 11 12.90 9.02 20.10
N LEU A 12 11.67 8.53 19.87
CA LEU A 12 10.75 8.17 20.94
C LEU A 12 11.28 6.95 21.69
N VAL A 13 11.48 7.08 23.00
CA VAL A 13 11.98 6.02 23.88
C VAL A 13 10.83 5.48 24.72
N VAL A 14 10.54 4.18 24.60
CA VAL A 14 9.62 3.48 25.51
C VAL A 14 10.46 2.75 26.56
N VAL A 15 10.29 3.08 27.85
CA VAL A 15 11.06 2.51 28.97
C VAL A 15 10.18 1.58 29.79
N ALA A 16 10.63 0.34 30.00
CA ALA A 16 10.07 -0.58 30.99
C ALA A 16 10.92 -0.57 32.28
N CYS A 17 10.31 -0.24 33.42
CA CYS A 17 10.96 -0.24 34.74
C CYS A 17 10.76 -1.58 35.47
N GLY A 18 11.85 -2.30 35.75
CA GLY A 18 11.89 -3.41 36.70
C GLY A 18 12.76 -3.05 37.90
N GLY A 19 12.17 -2.96 39.09
CA GLY A 19 12.88 -2.62 40.33
C GLY A 19 13.06 -3.84 41.24
N SER A 20 14.27 -4.04 41.76
CA SER A 20 14.51 -4.53 43.12
C SER A 20 15.93 -4.18 43.60
N GLY A 21 16.01 -3.57 44.78
CA GLY A 21 17.18 -3.55 45.67
C GLY A 21 16.68 -3.94 47.06
N GLY A 22 17.44 -4.49 48.00
CA GLY A 22 18.87 -4.70 48.17
C GLY A 22 19.14 -4.55 49.68
N ALA A 23 19.89 -5.46 50.31
CA ALA A 23 20.56 -5.21 51.60
C ALA A 23 21.63 -6.26 51.91
N SER A 24 22.66 -5.80 52.60
CA SER A 24 24.03 -6.32 52.70
C SER A 24 24.45 -6.69 54.13
N SER A 25 25.48 -7.54 54.27
CA SER A 25 26.59 -7.47 55.26
C SER A 25 27.57 -8.62 54.95
N GLY A 26 28.88 -8.63 55.17
CA GLY A 26 29.87 -7.72 55.76
C GLY A 26 31.08 -8.55 56.25
N SER A 27 32.30 -8.04 55.99
CA SER A 27 33.59 -8.30 56.69
C SER A 27 34.62 -9.36 56.21
N SER A 28 35.70 -8.83 55.62
CA SER A 28 37.15 -9.00 55.90
C SER A 28 37.80 -10.36 56.25
N SER A 29 38.89 -10.73 55.53
CA SER A 29 40.29 -10.68 56.05
C SER A 29 41.38 -11.22 55.09
N GLN A 30 42.51 -10.48 55.10
CA GLN A 30 43.94 -10.77 54.84
C GLN A 30 44.47 -11.88 53.90
N ALA A 31 45.19 -11.38 52.88
CA ALA A 31 46.58 -11.66 52.48
C ALA A 31 47.10 -13.10 52.28
N SER A 32 47.60 -13.37 51.08
CA SER A 32 48.89 -14.07 50.82
C SER A 32 49.33 -13.89 49.37
N SER A 33 50.58 -13.50 49.20
CA SER A 33 51.26 -13.25 47.93
C SER A 33 51.73 -14.54 47.27
N THR A 34 51.32 -14.76 46.03
CA THR A 34 52.05 -15.61 45.07
C THR A 34 52.05 -14.91 43.72
N GLY A 35 53.25 -14.54 43.26
CA GLY A 35 53.46 -14.00 41.93
C GLY A 35 52.99 -15.00 40.89
N SER A 36 51.90 -14.65 40.21
CA SER A 36 51.47 -15.27 38.98
C SER A 36 51.61 -14.21 37.90
N GLN A 37 52.40 -14.56 36.89
CA GLN A 37 52.57 -13.78 35.68
C GLN A 37 51.20 -13.31 35.19
N SER A 38 51.03 -12.00 35.06
CA SER A 38 49.91 -11.42 34.36
C SER A 38 50.05 -11.78 32.87
N SER A 39 49.60 -12.99 32.53
CA SER A 39 49.01 -13.22 31.22
C SER A 39 47.81 -12.28 31.19
N SER A 40 47.96 -11.13 30.53
CA SER A 40 46.83 -10.39 29.99
C SER A 40 46.09 -11.37 29.08
N SER A 41 45.15 -12.12 29.65
CA SER A 41 44.20 -12.89 28.88
C SER A 41 43.43 -11.85 28.09
N VAL A 42 43.80 -11.72 26.82
CA VAL A 42 42.95 -11.11 25.82
C VAL A 42 41.70 -11.98 25.83
N SER A 43 40.71 -11.57 26.62
CA SER A 43 39.37 -12.14 26.60
C SER A 43 38.95 -12.10 25.15
N GLY A 44 38.69 -13.27 24.57
CA GLY A 44 38.06 -13.34 23.26
C GLY A 44 36.76 -12.53 23.24
N PRO A 45 36.24 -12.18 22.06
CA PRO A 45 34.93 -11.57 21.97
C PRO A 45 33.90 -12.46 22.68
N LEU A 46 33.02 -11.84 23.46
CA LEU A 46 31.88 -12.48 24.11
C LEU A 46 30.71 -12.47 23.13
N THR A 47 29.88 -13.50 23.21
CA THR A 47 28.61 -13.54 22.47
C THR A 47 27.55 -12.78 23.27
N LEU A 48 26.95 -11.78 22.64
CA LEU A 48 25.73 -11.14 23.10
C LEU A 48 24.64 -11.47 22.08
N GLU A 49 23.64 -12.21 22.53
CA GLU A 49 22.53 -12.64 21.68
C GLU A 49 21.19 -12.34 22.35
N GLY A 50 20.10 -12.53 21.62
CA GLY A 50 18.77 -12.42 22.19
C GLY A 50 17.71 -12.65 21.15
N ARG A 51 16.46 -12.62 21.59
CA ARG A 51 15.27 -12.72 20.76
C ARG A 51 14.42 -11.47 20.90
N VAL A 52 13.96 -10.94 19.78
CA VAL A 52 12.97 -9.86 19.71
C VAL A 52 11.60 -10.47 19.45
N THR A 53 10.62 -10.11 20.27
CA THR A 53 9.22 -10.51 20.07
C THR A 53 8.26 -9.34 20.25
N PHE A 54 7.04 -9.48 19.74
CA PHE A 54 5.97 -8.52 19.94
C PHE A 54 4.62 -9.24 20.16
N ASP A 55 3.69 -8.56 20.82
CA ASP A 55 2.31 -9.00 20.93
C ASP A 55 1.54 -8.70 19.63
N HIS A 56 0.99 -9.74 19.02
CA HIS A 56 0.02 -9.63 17.93
C HIS A 56 -1.38 -9.96 18.46
N VAL A 57 -2.33 -9.08 18.23
CA VAL A 57 -3.73 -9.30 18.60
C VAL A 57 -4.49 -9.76 17.35
N PRO A 58 -4.93 -11.03 17.28
CA PRO A 58 -5.67 -11.51 16.11
C PRO A 58 -7.13 -11.05 16.16
N PHE A 59 -7.82 -11.13 15.03
CA PHE A 59 -9.28 -11.07 15.01
C PHE A 59 -9.93 -12.32 15.64
N THR A 60 -11.15 -12.16 16.15
CA THR A 60 -11.98 -13.27 16.61
C THR A 60 -12.20 -14.32 15.52
N LYS A 61 -12.40 -15.59 15.94
CA LYS A 61 -12.65 -16.74 15.05
C LYS A 61 -14.00 -17.38 15.37
N PRO A 62 -14.68 -18.01 14.40
CA PRO A 62 -14.28 -18.22 13.00
C PRO A 62 -14.57 -17.03 12.07
N LEU A 63 -15.30 -16.02 12.55
CA LEU A 63 -15.58 -14.78 11.81
C LEU A 63 -14.91 -13.60 12.53
N PRO A 64 -14.23 -12.71 11.80
CA PRO A 64 -13.57 -11.55 12.38
C PRO A 64 -14.63 -10.53 12.74
N THR A 65 -15.10 -10.50 13.99
CA THR A 65 -16.07 -9.51 14.50
C THR A 65 -15.41 -8.33 15.19
N GLY A 66 -14.09 -8.39 15.40
CA GLY A 66 -13.25 -7.42 16.12
C GLY A 66 -11.97 -8.10 16.61
N LEU A 67 -11.10 -7.36 17.29
CA LEU A 67 -9.85 -7.86 17.87
C LEU A 67 -10.11 -8.72 19.12
N ASP A 68 -9.38 -9.84 19.23
CA ASP A 68 -9.43 -10.77 20.36
C ASP A 68 -8.18 -10.63 21.23
N TYR A 69 -8.20 -9.64 22.14
CA TYR A 69 -7.11 -9.41 23.09
C TYR A 69 -6.84 -10.60 24.02
N ALA A 70 -7.84 -11.46 24.27
CA ALA A 70 -7.64 -12.66 25.09
C ALA A 70 -6.85 -13.75 24.34
N ALA A 71 -6.82 -13.68 23.01
CA ALA A 71 -6.05 -14.55 22.13
C ALA A 71 -4.73 -13.92 21.65
N THR A 72 -4.20 -12.91 22.36
CA THR A 72 -2.91 -12.28 22.02
C THR A 72 -1.80 -13.32 21.87
N GLU A 73 -1.08 -13.25 20.75
CA GLU A 73 0.02 -14.15 20.38
C GLU A 73 1.36 -13.44 20.49
N ILE A 74 2.37 -14.08 21.08
CA ILE A 74 3.74 -13.58 21.03
C ILE A 74 4.39 -14.04 19.72
N ARG A 75 4.66 -13.10 18.82
CA ARG A 75 5.29 -13.35 17.51
C ARG A 75 6.75 -12.88 17.46
N PRO A 76 7.62 -13.51 16.64
CA PRO A 76 8.99 -13.06 16.46
C PRO A 76 9.04 -11.73 15.67
N GLY A 77 9.91 -10.81 16.06
CA GLY A 77 10.23 -9.64 15.23
C GLY A 77 11.20 -10.02 14.12
N ARG A 78 10.71 -10.22 12.90
CA ARG A 78 11.48 -10.78 11.77
C ARG A 78 12.17 -9.70 10.93
N GLY A 79 13.42 -9.91 10.52
CA GLY A 79 14.14 -9.03 9.60
C GLY A 79 14.44 -7.61 10.12
N LEU A 80 14.31 -7.38 11.44
CA LEU A 80 14.42 -6.08 12.07
C LEU A 80 15.88 -5.65 12.22
N VAL A 81 16.15 -4.36 11.99
CA VAL A 81 17.47 -3.78 12.30
C VAL A 81 17.66 -3.69 13.82
N VAL A 82 18.69 -4.37 14.32
CA VAL A 82 19.12 -4.33 15.72
C VAL A 82 20.44 -3.58 15.81
N GLU A 83 20.50 -2.56 16.66
CA GLU A 83 21.68 -1.77 16.95
C GLU A 83 22.20 -2.04 18.36
N LEU A 84 23.51 -2.05 18.51
CA LEU A 84 24.18 -2.06 19.80
C LEU A 84 24.74 -0.67 20.08
N LEU A 85 24.31 -0.05 21.18
CA LEU A 85 24.68 1.30 21.56
C LEU A 85 25.58 1.28 22.80
N ASN A 86 26.55 2.19 22.87
CA ASN A 86 27.34 2.42 24.07
C ASN A 86 26.60 3.32 25.08
N SER A 87 27.25 3.61 26.23
CA SER A 87 26.68 4.47 27.28
C SER A 87 26.39 5.92 26.85
N ASN A 88 26.94 6.37 25.71
CA ASN A 88 26.70 7.69 25.13
C ASN A 88 25.63 7.65 24.01
N ASN A 89 24.90 6.54 23.87
CA ASN A 89 23.92 6.28 22.81
C ASN A 89 24.51 6.33 21.39
N GLN A 90 25.80 6.04 21.23
CA GLN A 90 26.42 5.90 19.92
C GLN A 90 26.28 4.45 19.45
N VAL A 91 25.83 4.26 18.21
CA VAL A 91 25.80 2.94 17.56
C VAL A 91 27.23 2.46 17.34
N ILE A 92 27.54 1.27 17.85
CA ILE A 92 28.86 0.63 17.71
C ILE A 92 28.83 -0.62 16.83
N ALA A 93 27.65 -1.23 16.65
CA ALA A 93 27.42 -2.36 15.75
C ALA A 93 25.94 -2.44 15.37
N SER A 94 25.64 -3.08 14.25
CA SER A 94 24.28 -3.40 13.82
C SER A 94 24.22 -4.82 13.24
N THR A 95 23.05 -5.45 13.34
CA THR A 95 22.73 -6.75 12.73
C THR A 95 21.23 -6.78 12.40
N LEU A 96 20.75 -7.88 11.84
CA LEU A 96 19.32 -8.13 11.60
C LEU A 96 18.82 -9.27 12.49
N THR A 97 17.53 -9.28 12.80
CA THR A 97 16.89 -10.49 13.33
C THR A 97 16.61 -11.50 12.23
N ASP A 98 16.71 -12.79 12.56
CA ASP A 98 16.28 -13.88 11.68
C ASP A 98 14.75 -14.08 11.66
N MET A 99 14.28 -15.17 11.03
CA MET A 99 12.85 -15.49 10.90
C MET A 99 12.19 -15.88 12.23
N GLU A 100 13.00 -16.27 13.22
CA GLU A 100 12.59 -16.62 14.56
C GLU A 100 12.79 -15.46 15.55
N GLY A 101 13.31 -14.32 15.07
CA GLY A 101 13.52 -13.08 15.83
C GLY A 101 14.84 -13.04 16.60
N TYR A 102 15.77 -13.97 16.36
CA TYR A 102 17.07 -13.99 17.03
C TYR A 102 18.06 -13.03 16.38
N TYR A 103 18.92 -12.45 17.20
CA TYR A 103 20.05 -11.64 16.78
C TYR A 103 21.30 -12.01 17.58
N LEU A 104 22.48 -11.71 17.03
CA LEU A 104 23.77 -12.00 17.65
C LEU A 104 24.81 -10.93 17.35
N PHE A 105 25.61 -10.61 18.36
CA PHE A 105 26.79 -9.75 18.28
C PHE A 105 28.00 -10.42 18.93
N GLN A 106 29.19 -10.07 18.42
CA GLN A 106 30.47 -10.34 19.07
C GLN A 106 30.98 -9.06 19.72
N VAL A 107 31.13 -9.06 21.05
CA VAL A 107 31.34 -7.83 21.85
C VAL A 107 32.54 -7.94 22.79
N PRO A 108 33.23 -6.83 23.11
CA PRO A 108 34.28 -6.86 24.13
C PRO A 108 33.69 -7.06 25.54
N ALA A 109 34.47 -7.70 26.41
CA ALA A 109 34.14 -7.82 27.83
C ALA A 109 34.10 -6.45 28.54
N ARG A 110 33.29 -6.36 29.60
CA ARG A 110 33.17 -5.23 30.53
C ARG A 110 32.81 -3.90 29.86
N GLN A 111 32.04 -3.96 28.78
CA GLN A 111 31.47 -2.79 28.12
C GLN A 111 30.05 -2.55 28.63
N SER A 112 29.67 -1.29 28.81
CA SER A 112 28.29 -0.91 29.15
C SER A 112 27.52 -0.63 27.87
N LEU A 113 26.66 -1.57 27.46
CA LEU A 113 26.00 -1.56 26.16
C LEU A 113 24.47 -1.67 26.32
N ARG A 114 23.73 -1.15 25.35
CA ARG A 114 22.28 -1.26 25.20
C ARG A 114 21.95 -1.87 23.85
N VAL A 115 20.95 -2.74 23.80
CA VAL A 115 20.37 -3.21 22.54
C VAL A 115 19.19 -2.30 22.19
N ARG A 116 19.13 -1.84 20.95
CA ARG A 116 18.02 -1.08 20.37
C ARG A 116 17.50 -1.84 19.16
N VAL A 117 16.21 -2.04 19.07
CA VAL A 117 15.56 -2.58 17.87
C VAL A 117 14.84 -1.44 17.19
N LYS A 118 15.08 -1.25 15.90
CA LYS A 118 14.38 -0.26 15.08
C LYS A 118 13.14 -0.90 14.47
N ALA A 119 12.04 -0.16 14.39
CA ALA A 119 10.93 -0.53 13.51
C ALA A 119 11.35 -0.25 12.05
N GLN A 120 12.33 -1.01 11.56
CA GLN A 120 12.90 -0.88 10.23
C GLN A 120 13.31 -2.26 9.70
N LEU A 121 12.92 -2.56 8.47
CA LEU A 121 13.43 -3.64 7.64
C LEU A 121 14.46 -3.05 6.70
N GLN A 122 15.62 -3.70 6.57
CA GLN A 122 16.65 -3.24 5.66
C GLN A 122 17.36 -4.43 5.01
N SER A 123 17.42 -4.42 3.68
CA SER A 123 18.26 -5.32 2.89
C SER A 123 18.97 -4.50 1.81
N SER A 124 20.28 -4.67 1.72
CA SER A 124 21.08 -4.20 0.58
C SER A 124 21.43 -5.35 -0.38
N GLY A 125 20.72 -6.47 -0.27
CA GLY A 125 20.88 -7.65 -1.12
C GLY A 125 20.15 -7.52 -2.45
N ASN A 126 19.87 -8.65 -3.09
CA ASN A 126 19.00 -8.72 -4.26
C ASN A 126 17.84 -9.70 -3.96
N PRO A 127 16.60 -9.22 -3.75
CA PRO A 127 16.19 -7.82 -3.84
C PRO A 127 16.62 -6.95 -2.64
N SER A 128 16.65 -5.63 -2.83
CA SER A 128 16.88 -4.65 -1.76
C SER A 128 15.58 -3.99 -1.28
N TRP A 129 15.58 -3.49 -0.04
CA TRP A 129 14.46 -2.75 0.55
C TRP A 129 14.93 -1.89 1.74
N ASP A 130 14.26 -0.76 1.94
CA ASP A 130 14.34 0.07 3.16
C ASP A 130 12.93 0.51 3.55
N ILE A 131 12.39 -0.14 4.58
CA ILE A 131 11.00 0.03 5.01
C ILE A 131 11.00 0.36 6.49
N SER A 132 10.36 1.45 6.90
CA SER A 132 10.37 1.88 8.30
C SER A 132 9.03 2.39 8.80
N VAL A 133 8.74 2.17 10.08
CA VAL A 133 7.55 2.72 10.75
C VAL A 133 7.92 3.94 11.58
N ARG A 134 7.22 5.05 11.37
CA ARG A 134 7.53 6.38 11.91
C ARG A 134 6.29 7.05 12.48
N ASP A 135 6.50 8.00 13.38
CA ASP A 135 5.45 8.82 13.97
C ASP A 135 5.32 10.15 13.23
N ASN A 136 4.33 10.27 12.36
CA ASN A 136 4.01 11.51 11.64
C ASN A 136 3.66 12.67 12.58
N THR A 137 3.19 12.37 13.79
CA THR A 137 2.82 13.35 14.80
C THR A 137 3.98 13.77 15.72
N SER A 138 5.17 13.22 15.46
CA SER A 138 6.41 13.48 16.19
C SER A 138 7.57 13.74 15.23
N SER A 139 7.34 14.63 14.24
CA SER A 139 8.37 15.02 13.26
C SER A 139 8.96 13.81 12.50
N ASN A 140 8.12 12.83 12.16
CA ASN A 140 8.49 11.60 11.46
C ASN A 140 9.57 10.77 12.19
N ALA A 141 9.59 10.84 13.53
CA ALA A 141 10.52 10.08 14.36
C ALA A 141 10.37 8.57 14.14
N LEU A 142 11.49 7.87 14.01
CA LEU A 142 11.51 6.41 13.90
C LEU A 142 11.14 5.76 15.24
N TYR A 143 10.26 4.76 15.22
CA TYR A 143 9.97 3.94 16.39
C TYR A 143 11.12 3.00 16.72
N VAL A 144 11.47 2.91 18.01
CA VAL A 144 12.51 2.02 18.51
C VAL A 144 12.08 1.35 19.82
N LEU A 145 12.57 0.12 20.04
CA LEU A 145 12.45 -0.60 21.30
C LEU A 145 13.83 -0.68 21.95
N ASP A 146 14.00 0.02 23.08
CA ASP A 146 15.26 0.10 23.81
C ASP A 146 15.29 -0.90 24.97
N GLY A 147 16.35 -1.70 25.02
CA GLY A 147 16.71 -2.47 26.21
C GLY A 147 17.37 -1.60 27.29
N GLY A 148 17.59 -2.20 28.45
CA GLY A 148 18.39 -1.57 29.51
C GLY A 148 19.88 -1.44 29.13
N LEU A 149 20.53 -0.40 29.65
CA LEU A 149 21.99 -0.31 29.61
C LEU A 149 22.58 -1.33 30.61
N ALA A 150 23.37 -2.28 30.12
CA ALA A 150 23.92 -3.37 30.93
C ALA A 150 25.36 -3.71 30.55
N SER A 151 26.16 -4.12 31.54
CA SER A 151 27.53 -4.59 31.32
C SER A 151 27.55 -5.90 30.53
N THR A 152 28.50 -6.06 29.60
CA THR A 152 28.78 -7.33 28.92
C THR A 152 29.52 -8.33 29.81
N GLY A 153 29.95 -7.93 31.01
CA GLY A 153 30.59 -8.84 31.96
C GLY A 153 31.87 -9.47 31.40
N THR A 154 32.09 -10.74 31.71
CA THR A 154 33.25 -11.53 31.20
C THR A 154 32.83 -12.88 30.63
N THR A 155 31.54 -13.08 30.40
CA THR A 155 30.93 -14.30 29.85
C THR A 155 29.81 -13.88 28.90
N ASP A 156 29.39 -14.80 28.03
CA ASP A 156 28.28 -14.58 27.10
C ASP A 156 26.99 -14.17 27.84
N SER A 157 26.12 -13.43 27.15
CA SER A 157 24.88 -12.91 27.73
C SER A 157 23.72 -12.91 26.74
N THR A 158 22.53 -13.21 27.24
CA THR A 158 21.28 -13.14 26.49
C THR A 158 20.49 -11.88 26.88
N ARG A 159 20.01 -11.12 25.90
CA ARG A 159 19.24 -9.88 26.09
C ARG A 159 17.98 -9.93 25.22
N ASN A 160 16.92 -10.53 25.74
CA ASN A 160 15.64 -10.57 25.03
C ASN A 160 14.91 -9.22 25.15
N LEU A 161 14.21 -8.82 24.09
CA LEU A 161 13.35 -7.64 24.10
C LEU A 161 11.94 -8.06 23.64
N HIS A 162 10.93 -7.54 24.32
CA HIS A 162 9.54 -7.82 24.03
C HIS A 162 8.74 -6.52 23.97
N ALA A 163 8.02 -6.32 22.86
CA ALA A 163 7.10 -5.21 22.68
C ALA A 163 5.68 -5.65 23.02
N ALA A 164 5.14 -5.15 24.13
CA ALA A 164 3.78 -5.47 24.57
C ALA A 164 2.72 -4.66 23.80
N SER A 165 1.50 -5.19 23.69
CA SER A 165 0.36 -4.54 23.00
C SER A 165 -0.09 -3.24 23.67
N GLY A 166 0.21 -3.06 24.96
CA GLY A 166 -0.27 -1.94 25.76
C GLY A 166 -1.65 -2.16 26.37
N TRP A 167 -2.33 -3.26 26.03
CA TRP A 167 -3.66 -3.59 26.55
C TRP A 167 -3.60 -4.00 28.02
N THR A 168 -4.53 -3.49 28.84
CA THR A 168 -4.67 -3.82 30.27
C THR A 168 -6.08 -4.34 30.56
N ASP A 169 -6.46 -5.42 29.87
CA ASP A 169 -7.73 -6.17 29.93
C ASP A 169 -8.99 -5.43 29.43
N SER A 170 -9.11 -4.13 29.69
CA SER A 170 -10.33 -3.35 29.43
C SER A 170 -10.14 -2.21 28.44
N ALA A 171 -8.92 -1.67 28.31
CA ALA A 171 -8.53 -0.58 27.43
C ALA A 171 -7.01 -0.63 27.21
N TYR A 172 -6.47 0.18 26.30
CA TYR A 172 -5.04 0.46 26.28
C TYR A 172 -4.66 1.30 27.51
N GLY A 173 -3.94 0.67 28.45
CA GLY A 173 -3.46 1.32 29.68
C GLY A 173 -1.96 1.59 29.70
N ASN A 174 -1.22 1.01 28.76
CA ASN A 174 0.23 1.14 28.61
C ASN A 174 0.57 1.54 27.17
N THR A 175 1.85 1.86 26.93
CA THR A 175 2.34 2.11 25.57
C THR A 175 2.06 0.92 24.65
N ARG A 176 1.47 1.20 23.49
CA ARG A 176 1.27 0.24 22.38
C ARG A 176 2.58 -0.06 21.66
N ALA A 177 3.56 -0.59 22.39
CA ALA A 177 4.92 -0.79 21.90
C ALA A 177 4.99 -1.80 20.75
N ALA A 178 4.05 -2.74 20.68
CA ALA A 178 3.97 -3.75 19.63
C ALA A 178 3.53 -3.20 18.26
N ALA A 179 2.74 -2.13 18.22
CA ALA A 179 2.08 -1.67 16.99
C ALA A 179 3.06 -1.41 15.82
N PRO A 180 4.18 -0.67 15.99
CA PRO A 180 5.14 -0.48 14.90
C PRO A 180 5.76 -1.77 14.38
N PHE A 181 5.90 -2.80 15.24
CA PHE A 181 6.47 -4.08 14.84
C PHE A 181 5.44 -5.01 14.20
N ALA A 182 4.17 -4.94 14.63
CA ALA A 182 3.06 -5.67 14.00
C ALA A 182 2.79 -5.18 12.57
N ILE A 183 2.78 -3.85 12.37
CA ILE A 183 2.68 -3.22 11.05
C ILE A 183 3.80 -3.70 10.13
N LEU A 184 5.03 -3.64 10.63
CA LEU A 184 6.21 -4.01 9.85
C LEU A 184 6.25 -5.51 9.53
N ASP A 185 5.77 -6.36 10.44
CA ASP A 185 5.66 -7.81 10.24
C ASP A 185 4.64 -8.17 9.15
N ALA A 186 3.54 -7.42 9.03
CA ALA A 186 2.60 -7.56 7.92
C ALA A 186 3.29 -7.27 6.58
N VAL A 187 3.98 -6.12 6.47
CA VAL A 187 4.73 -5.76 5.25
C VAL A 187 5.83 -6.77 4.94
N TYR A 188 6.57 -7.25 5.95
CA TYR A 188 7.61 -8.26 5.74
C TYR A 188 7.03 -9.57 5.21
N THR A 189 5.82 -9.94 5.62
CA THR A 189 5.09 -11.07 5.03
C THR A 189 4.87 -10.86 3.54
N GLY A 190 4.44 -9.67 3.12
CA GLY A 190 4.31 -9.30 1.70
C GLY A 190 5.63 -9.43 0.93
N VAL A 191 6.72 -8.86 1.45
CA VAL A 191 8.06 -8.95 0.85
C VAL A 191 8.51 -10.41 0.68
N GLN A 192 8.36 -11.23 1.72
CA GLN A 192 8.75 -12.64 1.66
C GLN A 192 7.93 -13.41 0.61
N ARG A 193 6.63 -13.13 0.48
CA ARG A 193 5.77 -13.78 -0.53
C ARG A 193 6.20 -13.47 -1.96
N PHE A 194 6.66 -12.25 -2.25
CA PHE A 194 7.25 -11.91 -3.55
C PHE A 194 8.55 -12.67 -3.80
N ILE A 195 9.45 -12.73 -2.80
CA ILE A 195 10.71 -13.47 -2.90
C ILE A 195 10.46 -14.99 -3.11
N GLU A 196 9.49 -15.57 -2.41
CA GLU A 196 9.09 -16.98 -2.52
C GLU A 196 8.68 -17.37 -3.95
N VAL A 197 8.11 -16.44 -4.72
CA VAL A 197 7.73 -16.67 -6.13
C VAL A 197 8.83 -16.25 -7.12
N GLY A 198 10.02 -15.93 -6.63
CA GLY A 198 11.19 -15.64 -7.45
C GLY A 198 11.32 -14.19 -7.91
N PHE A 199 10.58 -13.26 -7.32
CA PHE A 199 10.79 -11.83 -7.58
C PHE A 199 12.16 -11.39 -7.08
N ASP A 200 12.96 -10.79 -7.97
CA ASP A 200 14.32 -10.31 -7.69
C ASP A 200 14.48 -8.80 -7.94
N GLY A 201 13.38 -8.06 -8.11
CA GLY A 201 13.40 -6.61 -8.26
C GLY A 201 13.46 -5.87 -6.92
N ASP A 202 14.04 -4.67 -6.91
CA ASP A 202 14.14 -3.86 -5.69
C ASP A 202 12.79 -3.29 -5.26
N PHE A 203 12.52 -3.30 -3.95
CA PHE A 203 11.40 -2.55 -3.38
C PHE A 203 11.88 -1.13 -3.06
N ALA A 204 11.22 -0.14 -3.67
CA ALA A 204 11.47 1.27 -3.39
C ALA A 204 11.33 1.59 -1.88
N PRO A 205 12.05 2.60 -1.36
CA PRO A 205 11.94 2.97 0.04
C PRO A 205 10.50 3.34 0.45
N LEU A 206 10.10 2.90 1.64
CA LEU A 206 8.74 3.08 2.17
C LEU A 206 8.76 3.51 3.65
N ASN A 207 8.03 4.59 3.95
CA ASN A 207 7.70 4.98 5.32
C ASN A 207 6.24 4.64 5.63
N LEU A 208 6.00 3.86 6.68
CA LEU A 208 4.67 3.70 7.25
C LEU A 208 4.53 4.65 8.43
N TYR A 209 3.55 5.55 8.37
CA TYR A 209 3.26 6.55 9.38
C TYR A 209 2.12 6.08 10.26
N TRP A 210 2.44 5.75 11.51
CA TRP A 210 1.47 5.33 12.50
C TRP A 210 1.64 6.16 13.77
N SER A 211 0.55 6.45 14.44
CA SER A 211 0.53 7.08 15.76
C SER A 211 -0.80 6.79 16.43
N VAL A 212 -0.81 6.74 17.76
CA VAL A 212 -2.06 6.74 18.55
C VAL A 212 -2.89 8.01 18.37
N LYS A 213 -2.35 9.01 17.67
CA LYS A 213 -3.04 10.25 17.29
C LYS A 213 -3.52 10.25 15.84
N ASN A 214 -3.32 9.19 15.08
CA ASN A 214 -3.87 9.11 13.74
C ASN A 214 -5.38 8.84 13.83
N LEU A 215 -6.17 9.87 13.56
CA LEU A 215 -7.61 9.96 13.68
C LEU A 215 -8.29 9.85 12.31
N PRO A 216 -9.50 9.26 12.24
CA PRO A 216 -10.29 9.19 11.02
C PRO A 216 -11.03 10.51 10.74
N VAL A 217 -10.25 11.59 10.63
CA VAL A 217 -10.69 12.94 10.27
C VAL A 217 -9.69 13.48 9.27
N GLU A 218 -10.17 14.04 8.17
CA GLU A 218 -9.33 14.69 7.15
C GLU A 218 -8.72 15.99 7.66
N GLY A 219 -7.41 16.18 7.47
CA GLY A 219 -6.75 17.42 7.87
C GLY A 219 -5.22 17.41 7.82
N ASP A 220 -4.60 17.96 8.88
CA ASP A 220 -3.15 18.06 8.99
C ASP A 220 -2.54 16.72 9.43
N LEU A 221 -1.85 16.05 8.50
CA LEU A 221 -1.15 14.79 8.74
C LEU A 221 -0.10 14.87 9.85
N THR A 222 0.42 16.06 10.18
CA THR A 222 1.37 16.24 11.30
C THR A 222 0.68 16.29 12.67
N LEU A 223 -0.65 16.47 12.68
CA LEU A 223 -1.50 16.34 13.87
C LEU A 223 -2.14 14.96 13.99
N GLY A 224 -2.07 14.16 12.91
CA GLY A 224 -2.67 12.84 12.81
C GLY A 224 -4.09 12.85 12.22
N GLU A 225 -4.54 13.96 11.64
CA GLU A 225 -5.82 14.02 10.93
C GLU A 225 -5.65 13.39 9.54
N ILE A 226 -5.78 12.06 9.45
CA ILE A 226 -5.46 11.28 8.23
C ILE A 226 -6.68 10.79 7.44
N GLY A 227 -7.90 10.99 7.97
CA GLY A 227 -9.16 10.57 7.32
C GLY A 227 -9.42 9.06 7.36
N THR A 228 -8.55 8.29 6.74
CA THR A 228 -8.53 6.82 6.71
C THR A 228 -7.07 6.34 6.71
N SER A 229 -6.81 5.04 6.84
CA SER A 229 -5.53 4.49 6.38
C SER A 229 -5.44 4.61 4.85
N PHE A 230 -4.30 5.06 4.33
CA PHE A 230 -4.12 5.28 2.88
C PHE A 230 -2.65 5.27 2.43
N TYR A 231 -2.41 4.91 1.18
CA TYR A 231 -1.15 5.13 0.46
C TYR A 231 -1.02 6.58 -0.01
N GLY A 232 -0.02 7.30 0.53
CA GLY A 232 0.20 8.73 0.26
C GLY A 232 1.14 9.04 -0.90
N GLY A 233 1.64 8.03 -1.62
CA GLY A 233 2.58 8.26 -2.72
C GLY A 233 4.00 8.63 -2.26
N PRO A 234 4.92 8.85 -3.21
CA PRO A 234 6.29 9.29 -2.93
C PRO A 234 6.37 10.77 -2.56
N ASP A 235 7.17 11.08 -1.56
CA ASP A 235 7.55 12.45 -1.23
C ASP A 235 8.55 13.02 -2.26
N LYS A 236 8.98 14.28 -2.06
CA LYS A 236 9.94 14.96 -2.96
C LYS A 236 11.32 14.30 -3.01
N THR A 237 11.63 13.40 -2.08
CA THR A 237 12.88 12.63 -2.05
C THR A 237 12.73 11.26 -2.72
N GLY A 238 11.52 10.93 -3.18
CA GLY A 238 11.20 9.65 -3.83
C GLY A 238 10.82 8.54 -2.86
N VAL A 239 10.60 8.85 -1.57
CA VAL A 239 10.23 7.85 -0.57
C VAL A 239 8.71 7.76 -0.46
N SER A 240 8.16 6.58 -0.74
CA SER A 240 6.73 6.31 -0.62
C SER A 240 6.25 6.38 0.83
N SER A 241 4.96 6.68 1.02
CA SER A 241 4.33 6.72 2.34
C SER A 241 3.02 5.95 2.41
N ILE A 242 2.75 5.32 3.55
CA ILE A 242 1.45 4.78 3.93
C ILE A 242 1.10 5.37 5.30
N TYR A 243 -0.09 5.91 5.48
CA TYR A 243 -0.60 6.38 6.77
C TYR A 243 -1.55 5.34 7.34
N ILE A 244 -1.44 5.10 8.65
CA ILE A 244 -2.15 4.02 9.35
C ILE A 244 -2.86 4.60 10.58
N LEU A 245 -4.16 4.31 10.72
CA LEU A 245 -4.96 4.75 11.88
C LEU A 245 -4.51 4.10 13.19
N GLY A 246 -4.76 4.81 14.29
CA GLY A 246 -4.42 4.38 15.63
C GLY A 246 -5.37 4.89 16.71
N ASP A 247 -6.59 5.31 16.34
CA ASP A 247 -7.57 5.94 17.22
C ASP A 247 -8.35 4.90 18.05
N GLU A 248 -7.93 4.72 19.30
CA GLU A 248 -8.57 3.76 20.20
C GLU A 248 -10.07 4.01 20.35
N ASN A 249 -10.87 2.93 20.29
CA ASN A 249 -12.33 2.92 20.37
C ASN A 249 -13.07 3.50 19.16
N ASN A 250 -12.34 3.92 18.13
CA ASN A 250 -12.91 4.41 16.89
C ASN A 250 -12.45 3.54 15.73
N ASP A 251 -11.15 3.55 15.42
CA ASP A 251 -10.54 2.85 14.31
C ASP A 251 -9.03 2.68 14.52
N THR A 252 -8.55 1.44 14.52
CA THR A 252 -7.14 1.14 14.78
C THR A 252 -6.65 0.05 13.84
N ASP A 253 -5.61 0.36 13.07
CA ASP A 253 -5.20 -0.52 11.98
C ASP A 253 -3.88 -1.28 12.25
N GLU A 254 -3.21 -1.08 13.39
CA GLU A 254 -1.88 -1.70 13.58
C GLU A 254 -1.88 -3.23 13.59
N TYR A 255 -3.04 -3.86 13.81
CA TYR A 255 -3.25 -5.29 13.80
C TYR A 255 -4.08 -5.75 12.60
N ASP A 256 -4.53 -4.81 11.77
CA ASP A 256 -5.43 -5.05 10.65
C ASP A 256 -4.59 -5.35 9.42
N THR A 257 -4.02 -6.55 9.42
CA THR A 257 -3.04 -6.98 8.43
C THR A 257 -3.56 -6.89 6.99
N HIS A 258 -4.88 -7.01 6.79
CA HIS A 258 -5.50 -6.81 5.49
C HIS A 258 -5.49 -5.36 5.05
N VAL A 259 -5.79 -4.41 5.94
CA VAL A 259 -5.73 -2.96 5.67
C VAL A 259 -4.29 -2.56 5.37
N ILE A 260 -3.32 -2.97 6.20
CA ILE A 260 -1.90 -2.66 5.98
C ILE A 260 -1.41 -3.18 4.62
N LEU A 261 -1.80 -4.42 4.25
CA LEU A 261 -1.40 -5.02 2.98
C LEU A 261 -2.22 -4.52 1.78
N HIS A 262 -3.41 -3.97 1.98
CA HIS A 262 -4.17 -3.24 0.97
C HIS A 262 -3.41 -1.99 0.55
N GLU A 263 -3.02 -1.15 1.52
CA GLU A 263 -2.22 0.05 1.24
C GLU A 263 -0.84 -0.29 0.67
N TRP A 264 -0.24 -1.39 1.14
CA TRP A 264 0.97 -1.91 0.53
C TRP A 264 0.77 -2.36 -0.93
N GLY A 265 -0.42 -2.83 -1.28
CA GLY A 265 -0.80 -3.14 -2.65
C GLY A 265 -0.79 -1.94 -3.57
N HIS A 266 -1.28 -0.78 -3.12
CA HIS A 266 -1.15 0.48 -3.86
C HIS A 266 0.31 0.91 -4.00
N TYR A 267 1.13 0.73 -2.95
CA TYR A 267 2.57 0.93 -3.04
C TYR A 267 3.22 0.05 -4.12
N ILE A 268 2.81 -1.22 -4.23
CA ILE A 268 3.29 -2.13 -5.28
C ILE A 268 2.87 -1.64 -6.68
N GLU A 269 1.61 -1.23 -6.85
CA GLU A 269 1.13 -0.68 -8.13
C GLU A 269 1.93 0.55 -8.56
N ALA A 270 2.24 1.45 -7.62
CA ALA A 270 2.94 2.70 -7.88
C ALA A 270 4.45 2.55 -8.13
N THR A 271 5.07 1.46 -7.67
CA THR A 271 6.54 1.32 -7.66
C THR A 271 7.07 0.19 -8.53
N LEU A 272 6.32 -0.89 -8.69
CA LEU A 272 6.71 -2.07 -9.47
C LEU A 272 5.88 -2.27 -10.74
N SER A 273 4.80 -1.49 -10.89
CA SER A 273 3.82 -1.58 -11.97
C SER A 273 3.50 -0.15 -12.46
N ARG A 274 2.28 0.06 -12.94
CA ARG A 274 1.67 1.35 -13.19
C ARG A 274 0.26 1.35 -12.60
N THR A 275 -0.15 2.49 -12.07
CA THR A 275 -1.55 2.80 -11.74
C THR A 275 -1.96 4.10 -12.42
N ASP A 276 -3.19 4.15 -12.93
CA ASP A 276 -3.81 5.36 -13.47
C ASP A 276 -5.00 5.80 -12.59
N THR A 277 -5.12 5.27 -11.37
CA THR A 277 -6.24 5.56 -10.47
C THR A 277 -6.30 7.03 -10.10
N LEU A 278 -7.53 7.56 -10.00
CA LEU A 278 -7.79 8.89 -9.43
C LEU A 278 -7.90 8.83 -7.89
N GLY A 279 -8.00 7.62 -7.32
CA GLY A 279 -8.27 7.39 -5.90
C GLY A 279 -9.57 8.03 -5.41
N GLY A 280 -9.56 8.41 -4.13
CA GLY A 280 -10.62 9.16 -3.45
C GLY A 280 -11.76 8.29 -2.90
N ASP A 281 -12.57 8.91 -2.04
CA ASP A 281 -13.58 8.22 -1.25
C ASP A 281 -14.59 7.43 -2.08
N HIS A 282 -14.92 6.23 -1.61
CA HIS A 282 -15.94 5.40 -2.22
C HIS A 282 -16.51 4.36 -1.25
N PRO A 283 -17.81 4.03 -1.37
CA PRO A 283 -18.34 2.82 -0.76
C PRO A 283 -18.13 1.62 -1.70
N GLU A 284 -17.93 0.43 -1.13
CA GLU A 284 -17.68 -0.83 -1.88
C GLU A 284 -18.74 -1.14 -2.94
N ALA A 285 -20.02 -0.80 -2.68
CA ALA A 285 -21.14 -1.10 -3.56
C ALA A 285 -21.39 -0.05 -4.67
N SER A 286 -20.40 0.77 -5.01
CA SER A 286 -20.55 1.84 -6.01
C SER A 286 -20.15 1.42 -7.43
N GLY A 287 -20.73 2.08 -8.44
CA GLY A 287 -20.20 2.03 -9.80
C GLY A 287 -19.03 3.00 -9.91
N LEU A 288 -17.82 2.47 -10.01
CA LEU A 288 -16.57 3.21 -10.02
C LEU A 288 -16.06 3.48 -11.44
N ASP A 289 -15.17 4.45 -11.56
CA ASP A 289 -14.26 4.52 -12.70
C ASP A 289 -13.43 3.22 -12.80
N MET A 290 -13.17 2.74 -14.01
CA MET A 290 -12.47 1.45 -14.21
C MET A 290 -11.05 1.43 -13.63
N ARG A 291 -10.38 2.59 -13.56
CA ARG A 291 -9.03 2.74 -13.02
C ARG A 291 -9.04 2.56 -11.50
N VAL A 292 -10.07 3.12 -10.86
CA VAL A 292 -10.30 2.99 -9.40
C VAL A 292 -10.75 1.57 -9.06
N ALA A 293 -11.74 1.02 -9.76
CA ALA A 293 -12.18 -0.36 -9.56
C ALA A 293 -11.04 -1.38 -9.68
N MET A 294 -10.13 -1.17 -10.65
CA MET A 294 -8.94 -2.01 -10.82
C MET A 294 -7.99 -1.88 -9.63
N SER A 295 -7.60 -0.65 -9.26
CA SER A 295 -6.61 -0.41 -8.20
C SER A 295 -7.09 -0.89 -6.84
N GLU A 296 -8.30 -0.54 -6.42
CA GLU A 296 -8.87 -0.92 -5.11
C GLU A 296 -9.11 -2.43 -5.01
N GLY A 297 -9.63 -3.03 -6.08
CA GLY A 297 -9.85 -4.47 -6.12
C GLY A 297 -8.54 -5.26 -6.23
N PHE A 298 -7.52 -4.71 -6.88
CA PHE A 298 -6.19 -5.31 -6.89
C PHE A 298 -5.57 -5.29 -5.50
N ALA A 299 -5.55 -4.14 -4.82
CA ALA A 299 -5.04 -3.99 -3.47
C ALA A 299 -5.73 -4.95 -2.48
N THR A 300 -7.06 -4.99 -2.49
CA THR A 300 -7.86 -5.90 -1.64
C THR A 300 -7.55 -7.36 -1.94
N GLY A 301 -7.52 -7.74 -3.23
CA GLY A 301 -7.27 -9.11 -3.65
C GLY A 301 -5.84 -9.57 -3.36
N LEU A 302 -4.86 -8.69 -3.56
CA LEU A 302 -3.46 -8.94 -3.25
C LEU A 302 -3.27 -9.18 -1.76
N ALA A 303 -3.83 -8.33 -0.89
CA ALA A 303 -3.76 -8.53 0.56
C ALA A 303 -4.25 -9.94 0.98
N ALA A 304 -5.37 -10.39 0.42
CA ALA A 304 -5.90 -11.73 0.67
C ALA A 304 -4.97 -12.85 0.16
N ILE A 305 -4.33 -12.68 -1.01
CA ILE A 305 -3.36 -13.63 -1.59
C ILE A 305 -2.09 -13.74 -0.74
N LEU A 306 -1.56 -12.60 -0.28
CA LEU A 306 -0.36 -12.55 0.54
C LEU A 306 -0.56 -13.24 1.89
N LEU A 307 -1.76 -13.11 2.46
CA LEU A 307 -2.13 -13.71 3.75
C LEU A 307 -2.69 -15.15 3.64
N ASP A 308 -2.95 -15.65 2.43
CA ASP A 308 -3.73 -16.88 2.17
C ASP A 308 -5.07 -16.89 2.96
N ASN A 309 -5.70 -15.71 3.07
CA ASN A 309 -6.89 -15.50 3.88
C ASN A 309 -7.94 -14.68 3.12
N PRO A 310 -9.09 -15.27 2.72
CA PRO A 310 -10.13 -14.58 1.97
C PRO A 310 -10.97 -13.63 2.83
N ARG A 311 -10.82 -13.66 4.15
CA ARG A 311 -11.61 -12.83 5.08
C ARG A 311 -10.85 -11.55 5.34
N TYR A 312 -11.11 -10.53 4.52
CA TYR A 312 -10.68 -9.17 4.80
C TYR A 312 -11.36 -8.68 6.08
N ALA A 313 -10.60 -8.02 6.96
CA ALA A 313 -11.11 -7.47 8.20
C ALA A 313 -10.37 -6.18 8.56
N ASP A 314 -11.16 -5.25 9.11
CA ASP A 314 -10.79 -3.91 9.56
C ASP A 314 -11.54 -3.71 10.90
N SER A 315 -10.80 -3.37 11.96
CA SER A 315 -11.27 -3.32 13.34
C SER A 315 -11.63 -1.91 13.78
N SER A 316 -12.78 -1.79 14.45
CA SER A 316 -13.31 -0.49 14.84
C SER A 316 -14.11 -0.53 16.13
N GLY A 317 -14.54 0.65 16.56
CA GLY A 317 -15.45 0.85 17.68
C GLY A 317 -14.84 0.54 19.04
N VAL A 318 -15.67 0.62 20.08
CA VAL A 318 -15.26 0.48 21.48
C VAL A 318 -14.51 -0.84 21.69
N ARG A 319 -13.30 -0.74 22.25
CA ARG A 319 -12.37 -1.86 22.50
C ARG A 319 -12.01 -2.64 21.23
N GLN A 320 -12.08 -2.00 20.06
CA GLN A 320 -11.85 -2.64 18.75
C GLN A 320 -12.73 -3.89 18.57
N GLY A 321 -13.90 -3.88 19.22
CA GLY A 321 -14.79 -5.03 19.31
C GLY A 321 -15.77 -5.16 18.14
N GLN A 322 -15.67 -4.26 17.16
CA GLN A 322 -16.42 -4.28 15.91
C GLN A 322 -15.46 -4.47 14.75
N SER A 323 -16.01 -4.85 13.60
CA SER A 323 -15.22 -4.92 12.38
C SER A 323 -16.08 -4.73 11.12
N TYR A 324 -15.48 -4.13 10.12
CA TYR A 324 -15.87 -4.34 8.74
C TYR A 324 -15.22 -5.64 8.24
N ASN A 325 -15.94 -6.40 7.41
CA ASN A 325 -15.41 -7.64 6.86
C ASN A 325 -16.01 -7.98 5.50
N VAL A 326 -15.15 -8.48 4.62
CA VAL A 326 -15.50 -8.89 3.26
C VAL A 326 -14.94 -10.29 2.99
N ASP A 327 -15.70 -11.08 2.23
CA ASP A 327 -15.22 -12.35 1.68
C ASP A 327 -14.72 -12.11 0.26
N VAL A 328 -13.41 -11.98 0.11
CA VAL A 328 -12.76 -11.71 -1.17
C VAL A 328 -13.02 -12.85 -2.18
N SER A 329 -13.28 -14.07 -1.71
CA SER A 329 -13.60 -15.21 -2.59
C SER A 329 -15.02 -15.19 -3.14
N ARG A 330 -15.89 -14.33 -2.59
CA ARG A 330 -17.31 -14.27 -2.95
C ARG A 330 -17.48 -13.91 -4.43
N THR A 331 -18.34 -14.64 -5.13
CA THR A 331 -18.58 -14.46 -6.57
C THR A 331 -19.91 -13.80 -6.91
N ASN A 332 -20.77 -13.55 -5.92
CA ASN A 332 -22.11 -12.96 -6.09
C ASN A 332 -22.21 -11.56 -5.46
N ASN A 333 -21.15 -10.76 -5.59
CA ASN A 333 -21.14 -9.34 -5.21
C ASN A 333 -22.10 -8.55 -6.11
N SER A 334 -22.53 -7.38 -5.64
CA SER A 334 -23.37 -6.44 -6.37
C SER A 334 -22.92 -5.01 -6.06
N PRO A 335 -22.62 -4.17 -7.06
CA PRO A 335 -22.71 -4.45 -8.50
C PRO A 335 -21.65 -5.44 -9.00
N LYS A 336 -21.82 -5.90 -10.25
CA LYS A 336 -20.84 -6.73 -10.98
C LYS A 336 -20.43 -6.05 -12.27
N GLY A 337 -19.13 -6.02 -12.55
CA GLY A 337 -18.61 -5.54 -13.82
C GLY A 337 -17.21 -4.97 -13.70
N TRP A 338 -16.74 -4.41 -14.81
CA TRP A 338 -15.42 -3.77 -14.94
C TRP A 338 -15.27 -2.48 -14.13
N PHE A 339 -16.37 -2.00 -13.57
CA PHE A 339 -16.51 -0.79 -12.75
C PHE A 339 -16.75 -1.11 -11.27
N ALA A 340 -16.49 -2.35 -10.83
CA ALA A 340 -16.70 -2.78 -9.45
C ALA A 340 -15.42 -3.42 -8.89
N GLU A 341 -14.86 -2.84 -7.82
CA GLU A 341 -13.68 -3.40 -7.12
C GLU A 341 -13.95 -4.82 -6.63
N ALA A 342 -15.19 -5.10 -6.22
CA ALA A 342 -15.63 -6.41 -5.77
C ALA A 342 -15.63 -7.49 -6.85
N SER A 343 -15.70 -7.10 -8.12
CA SER A 343 -15.47 -8.02 -9.22
C SER A 343 -13.99 -8.30 -9.40
N VAL A 344 -13.13 -7.29 -9.27
CA VAL A 344 -11.67 -7.39 -9.45
C VAL A 344 -11.04 -8.25 -8.35
N TYR A 345 -11.29 -7.96 -7.06
CA TYR A 345 -10.71 -8.76 -5.98
C TYR A 345 -11.19 -10.22 -6.03
N SER A 346 -12.43 -10.45 -6.48
CA SER A 346 -13.01 -11.79 -6.62
C SER A 346 -12.34 -12.57 -7.74
N ILE A 347 -12.13 -11.96 -8.91
CA ILE A 347 -11.39 -12.58 -10.01
C ILE A 347 -9.96 -12.91 -9.58
N LEU A 348 -9.27 -11.95 -8.97
CA LEU A 348 -7.86 -12.09 -8.60
C LEU A 348 -7.67 -13.22 -7.58
N TYR A 349 -8.46 -13.23 -6.50
CA TYR A 349 -8.35 -14.26 -5.48
C TYR A 349 -8.80 -15.64 -5.97
N ASN A 350 -9.91 -15.72 -6.74
CA ASN A 350 -10.38 -16.99 -7.28
C ASN A 350 -9.45 -17.54 -8.37
N TYR A 351 -8.72 -16.70 -9.11
CA TYR A 351 -7.64 -17.14 -9.97
C TYR A 351 -6.57 -17.86 -9.14
N TYR A 352 -6.06 -17.20 -8.08
CA TYR A 352 -5.06 -17.75 -7.16
C TYR A 352 -5.50 -19.07 -6.49
N VAL A 353 -6.77 -19.22 -6.11
CA VAL A 353 -7.25 -20.43 -5.40
C VAL A 353 -7.95 -21.51 -6.26
N SER A 354 -8.13 -21.31 -7.57
CA SER A 354 -8.91 -22.26 -8.39
C SER A 354 -8.17 -23.57 -8.70
N GLY A 355 -8.78 -24.72 -8.33
CA GLY A 355 -8.27 -26.08 -8.56
C GLY A 355 -8.07 -26.92 -7.28
N SER A 356 -7.98 -28.25 -7.41
CA SER A 356 -7.93 -29.20 -6.27
C SER A 356 -6.56 -29.40 -5.61
N SER A 357 -5.57 -28.57 -5.94
CA SER A 357 -4.29 -28.53 -5.24
C SER A 357 -3.89 -27.08 -5.05
N LYS A 358 -4.07 -26.57 -3.82
CA LYS A 358 -3.57 -25.27 -3.33
C LYS A 358 -2.04 -25.27 -3.20
N ILE A 359 -1.34 -25.64 -4.27
CA ILE A 359 0.11 -25.48 -4.36
C ILE A 359 0.26 -24.28 -5.29
N ALA A 360 0.35 -23.08 -4.70
CA ALA A 360 0.59 -21.77 -5.33
C ALA A 360 0.31 -21.74 -6.85
N ARG A 361 -0.97 -21.73 -7.26
CA ARG A 361 -1.32 -21.55 -8.68
C ARG A 361 -1.31 -20.06 -9.01
N ASP A 362 -0.08 -19.61 -8.95
CA ASP A 362 0.52 -18.58 -9.76
C ASP A 362 0.31 -17.15 -9.27
N PHE A 363 0.58 -16.97 -7.98
CA PHE A 363 1.03 -15.65 -7.53
C PHE A 363 2.25 -15.18 -8.33
N SER A 364 3.11 -16.10 -8.80
CA SER A 364 4.16 -15.81 -9.78
C SER A 364 3.63 -15.22 -11.09
N ASP A 365 2.52 -15.74 -11.64
CA ASP A 365 1.95 -15.21 -12.88
C ASP A 365 1.33 -13.83 -12.67
N ILE A 366 0.73 -13.59 -11.49
CA ILE A 366 0.25 -12.27 -11.10
C ILE A 366 1.42 -11.28 -11.00
N VAL A 367 2.50 -11.65 -10.31
CA VAL A 367 3.72 -10.82 -10.20
C VAL A 367 4.30 -10.56 -11.60
N ALA A 368 4.45 -11.59 -12.43
CA ALA A 368 4.94 -11.45 -13.80
C ALA A 368 4.06 -10.54 -14.66
N ALA A 369 2.73 -10.56 -14.45
CA ALA A 369 1.81 -9.70 -15.18
C ALA A 369 1.92 -8.23 -14.77
N ILE A 370 1.96 -7.93 -13.46
CA ILE A 370 2.01 -6.53 -12.97
C ILE A 370 3.38 -5.88 -13.20
N THR A 371 4.47 -6.65 -13.21
CA THR A 371 5.81 -6.12 -13.48
C THR A 371 6.19 -6.15 -14.96
N ALA A 372 5.28 -6.57 -15.84
CA ALA A 372 5.58 -6.68 -17.25
C ALA A 372 5.65 -5.30 -17.92
N PRO A 373 6.66 -5.03 -18.76
CA PRO A 373 6.72 -3.81 -19.56
C PRO A 373 5.46 -3.59 -20.42
N GLU A 374 4.83 -4.66 -20.93
CA GLU A 374 3.61 -4.53 -21.74
C GLU A 374 2.38 -4.06 -20.96
N LEU A 375 2.39 -4.19 -19.62
CA LEU A 375 1.38 -3.59 -18.75
C LEU A 375 1.78 -2.16 -18.39
N ILE A 376 3.03 -1.95 -17.96
CA ILE A 376 3.54 -0.63 -17.53
C ILE A 376 3.44 0.40 -18.67
N ASP A 377 3.89 0.02 -19.87
CA ASP A 377 3.94 0.87 -21.05
C ASP A 377 2.66 0.75 -21.91
N ASN A 378 1.55 0.21 -21.36
CA ASN A 378 0.33 -0.02 -22.15
C ASN A 378 -0.31 1.30 -22.61
N ASP A 379 -0.77 1.37 -23.85
CA ASP A 379 -1.41 2.59 -24.38
C ASP A 379 -2.75 2.91 -23.70
N ALA A 380 -3.50 1.88 -23.26
CA ALA A 380 -4.75 2.05 -22.53
C ALA A 380 -4.51 2.42 -21.06
N PHE A 381 -5.54 2.94 -20.40
CA PHE A 381 -5.49 3.05 -18.94
C PHE A 381 -5.53 1.66 -18.27
N ILE A 382 -4.76 1.51 -17.20
CA ILE A 382 -4.73 0.30 -16.39
C ILE A 382 -6.13 0.03 -15.85
N SER A 383 -6.65 -1.13 -16.21
CA SER A 383 -7.99 -1.61 -15.88
C SER A 383 -7.97 -3.13 -15.82
N ILE A 384 -9.09 -3.74 -15.41
CA ILE A 384 -9.25 -5.19 -15.42
C ILE A 384 -8.98 -5.82 -16.81
N TYR A 385 -9.22 -5.07 -17.88
CA TYR A 385 -8.97 -5.51 -19.24
C TYR A 385 -7.48 -5.66 -19.53
N VAL A 386 -6.69 -4.61 -19.28
CA VAL A 386 -5.23 -4.62 -19.44
C VAL A 386 -4.59 -5.70 -18.58
N PHE A 387 -4.95 -5.74 -17.29
CA PHE A 387 -4.41 -6.72 -16.35
C PHE A 387 -4.69 -8.16 -16.81
N THR A 388 -5.95 -8.49 -17.12
CA THR A 388 -6.29 -9.88 -17.50
C THR A 388 -5.82 -10.25 -18.90
N ASN A 389 -5.66 -9.29 -19.81
CA ASN A 389 -5.03 -9.54 -21.11
C ASN A 389 -3.55 -9.89 -20.93
N GLN A 390 -2.84 -9.17 -20.05
CA GLN A 390 -1.45 -9.48 -19.73
C GLN A 390 -1.32 -10.81 -18.99
N LEU A 391 -2.18 -11.10 -18.01
CA LEU A 391 -2.18 -12.37 -17.29
C LEU A 391 -2.42 -13.56 -18.23
N LYS A 392 -3.29 -13.42 -19.25
CA LYS A 392 -3.47 -14.45 -20.29
C LYS A 392 -2.23 -14.67 -21.15
N LYS A 393 -1.43 -13.63 -21.39
CA LYS A 393 -0.16 -13.76 -22.13
C LYS A 393 0.91 -14.46 -21.29
N GLN A 394 0.99 -14.15 -19.99
CA GLN A 394 1.91 -14.80 -19.05
C GLN A 394 1.52 -16.26 -18.78
N ALA A 395 0.22 -16.53 -18.68
CA ALA A 395 -0.34 -17.85 -18.36
C ALA A 395 -1.35 -18.34 -19.41
N PRO A 396 -0.95 -18.64 -20.67
CA PRO A 396 -1.90 -19.00 -21.74
C PRO A 396 -2.76 -20.22 -21.40
N ALA A 397 -2.21 -21.19 -20.67
CA ALA A 397 -2.92 -22.39 -20.22
C ALA A 397 -4.13 -22.08 -19.30
N HIS A 398 -4.11 -20.94 -18.60
CA HIS A 398 -5.15 -20.51 -17.66
C HIS A 398 -6.18 -19.57 -18.30
N SER A 399 -6.03 -19.24 -19.59
CA SER A 399 -6.97 -18.37 -20.31
C SER A 399 -8.45 -18.81 -20.25
N PRO A 400 -8.80 -20.11 -20.33
CA PRO A 400 -10.19 -20.56 -20.20
C PRO A 400 -10.78 -20.27 -18.80
N LEU A 401 -10.01 -20.53 -17.75
CA LEU A 401 -10.38 -20.25 -16.36
C LEU A 401 -10.57 -18.74 -16.16
N LEU A 402 -9.62 -17.91 -16.58
CA LEU A 402 -9.73 -16.46 -16.40
C LEU A 402 -10.94 -15.89 -17.15
N SER A 403 -11.23 -16.42 -18.35
CA SER A 403 -12.43 -16.04 -19.11
C SER A 403 -13.72 -16.44 -18.42
N GLN A 404 -13.75 -17.59 -17.73
CA GLN A 404 -14.88 -18.01 -16.89
C GLN A 404 -15.06 -17.08 -15.68
N LEU A 405 -13.97 -16.68 -15.01
CA LEU A 405 -14.01 -15.76 -13.87
C LEU A 405 -14.55 -14.37 -14.30
N LEU A 406 -14.04 -13.82 -15.41
CA LEU A 406 -14.52 -12.56 -15.99
C LEU A 406 -16.01 -12.62 -16.33
N THR A 407 -16.44 -13.67 -17.01
CA THR A 407 -17.86 -13.88 -17.36
C THR A 407 -18.74 -14.00 -16.10
N GLY A 408 -18.25 -14.68 -15.06
CA GLY A 408 -18.95 -14.81 -13.77
C GLY A 408 -19.14 -13.48 -13.03
N GLN A 409 -18.29 -12.51 -13.31
CA GLN A 409 -18.38 -11.12 -12.85
C GLN A 409 -19.00 -10.17 -13.89
N SER A 410 -19.63 -10.70 -14.94
CA SER A 410 -20.30 -9.90 -15.98
C SER A 410 -19.35 -8.93 -16.71
N ILE A 411 -18.12 -9.38 -16.99
CA ILE A 411 -17.13 -8.67 -17.80
C ILE A 411 -16.93 -9.47 -19.10
N PHE A 412 -17.23 -8.86 -20.23
CA PHE A 412 -17.29 -9.54 -21.54
C PHE A 412 -16.30 -8.96 -22.56
N GLY A 413 -15.78 -7.75 -22.33
CA GLY A 413 -14.82 -7.09 -23.19
C GLY A 413 -13.50 -7.85 -23.33
N THR A 414 -12.78 -7.60 -24.44
CA THR A 414 -11.53 -8.27 -24.80
C THR A 414 -10.43 -7.28 -25.19
N GLY A 415 -9.17 -7.71 -25.11
CA GLY A 415 -8.02 -6.85 -25.35
C GLY A 415 -7.87 -5.75 -24.30
N ASP A 416 -6.93 -4.83 -24.52
CA ASP A 416 -6.56 -3.80 -23.53
C ASP A 416 -7.64 -2.71 -23.37
N TYR A 417 -8.46 -2.50 -24.41
CA TYR A 417 -9.49 -1.46 -24.46
C TYR A 417 -10.91 -1.97 -24.13
N GLY A 418 -11.06 -3.23 -23.69
CA GLY A 418 -12.38 -3.81 -23.40
C GLY A 418 -13.30 -3.91 -24.62
N ASP A 419 -12.73 -4.20 -25.80
CA ASP A 419 -13.47 -4.28 -27.06
C ASP A 419 -14.58 -5.33 -26.99
N GLY A 420 -15.79 -4.94 -27.40
CA GLY A 420 -16.98 -5.80 -27.38
C GLY A 420 -17.69 -5.90 -26.04
N GLU A 421 -17.32 -5.10 -25.03
CA GLU A 421 -18.06 -5.05 -23.76
C GLU A 421 -19.53 -4.69 -23.96
N VAL A 422 -20.41 -5.38 -23.24
CA VAL A 422 -21.87 -5.21 -23.29
C VAL A 422 -22.47 -4.83 -21.95
N ASN A 423 -21.74 -5.02 -20.84
CA ASN A 423 -22.17 -4.59 -19.53
C ASN A 423 -21.92 -3.08 -19.37
N ALA A 424 -22.96 -2.30 -19.63
CA ALA A 424 -22.93 -0.84 -19.54
C ALA A 424 -23.11 -0.29 -18.11
N GLY A 425 -23.17 -1.16 -17.11
CA GLY A 425 -23.43 -0.81 -15.71
C GLY A 425 -24.80 -0.20 -15.42
N GLY A 426 -25.69 -0.14 -16.42
CA GLY A 426 -27.00 0.51 -16.34
C GLY A 426 -27.14 1.74 -17.26
N ASN A 427 -26.04 2.25 -17.83
CA ASN A 427 -26.06 3.36 -18.77
C ASN A 427 -25.29 3.02 -20.05
N LEU A 428 -26.01 2.91 -21.18
CA LEU A 428 -25.45 2.56 -22.48
C LEU A 428 -24.33 3.48 -22.97
N ASN A 429 -24.21 4.70 -22.44
CA ASN A 429 -23.12 5.60 -22.79
C ASN A 429 -21.75 5.06 -22.37
N ASN A 430 -21.69 4.21 -21.36
CA ASN A 430 -20.46 3.59 -20.84
C ASN A 430 -19.88 2.51 -21.76
N VAL A 431 -20.59 2.11 -22.81
CA VAL A 431 -20.11 1.16 -23.82
C VAL A 431 -20.24 1.75 -25.23
N PRO A 432 -19.27 1.54 -26.14
CA PRO A 432 -17.97 0.88 -25.92
C PRO A 432 -17.11 1.61 -24.87
N VAL A 433 -16.31 0.87 -24.11
CA VAL A 433 -15.47 1.42 -23.02
C VAL A 433 -14.56 2.54 -23.55
N TYR A 434 -13.93 2.30 -24.70
CA TYR A 434 -13.21 3.31 -25.48
C TYR A 434 -13.89 3.49 -26.84
N LYS A 435 -14.28 4.72 -27.19
CA LYS A 435 -14.78 5.04 -28.53
C LYS A 435 -13.63 5.32 -29.48
N LEU A 436 -13.76 4.93 -30.74
CA LEU A 436 -12.74 5.22 -31.75
C LEU A 436 -12.88 6.67 -32.23
N LEU A 437 -11.81 7.44 -32.11
CA LEU A 437 -11.71 8.78 -32.67
C LEU A 437 -10.77 8.76 -33.88
N LEU A 438 -11.29 9.13 -35.05
CA LEU A 438 -10.53 9.15 -36.29
C LEU A 438 -9.85 10.51 -36.48
N THR A 439 -8.71 10.51 -37.19
CA THR A 439 -7.92 11.71 -37.51
C THR A 439 -8.39 12.40 -38.80
N ASP A 440 -9.63 12.18 -39.23
CA ASP A 440 -10.20 12.71 -40.47
C ASP A 440 -11.22 13.84 -40.25
N GLY A 441 -11.35 14.31 -39.00
CA GLY A 441 -12.31 15.32 -38.58
C GLY A 441 -13.73 14.80 -38.37
N SER A 442 -13.99 13.49 -38.53
CA SER A 442 -15.28 12.91 -38.17
C SER A 442 -15.52 13.01 -36.65
N SER A 443 -16.79 13.24 -36.28
CA SER A 443 -17.19 13.40 -34.89
C SER A 443 -17.65 12.09 -34.26
N VAL A 444 -17.24 11.84 -33.02
CA VAL A 444 -17.74 10.78 -32.15
C VAL A 444 -18.38 11.38 -30.90
N GLU A 445 -19.55 10.89 -30.49
CA GLU A 445 -20.24 11.40 -29.30
C GLU A 445 -19.77 10.69 -28.03
N LEU A 446 -19.38 11.44 -27.00
CA LEU A 446 -19.04 10.96 -25.65
C LEU A 446 -19.97 11.64 -24.63
N CYS A 447 -20.44 10.90 -23.61
CA CYS A 447 -21.41 11.44 -22.66
C CYS A 447 -20.97 11.23 -21.21
N SER A 448 -20.51 12.30 -20.56
CA SER A 448 -20.23 12.32 -19.12
C SER A 448 -21.54 12.34 -18.32
N THR A 449 -21.58 11.67 -17.18
CA THR A 449 -22.73 11.64 -16.28
C THR A 449 -22.30 11.54 -14.82
N ASN A 450 -23.07 12.12 -13.90
CA ASN A 450 -22.95 11.91 -12.45
C ASN A 450 -24.00 10.91 -11.91
N GLY A 451 -24.57 10.06 -12.76
CA GLY A 451 -25.64 9.12 -12.35
C GLY A 451 -25.25 8.13 -11.24
N TYR A 452 -23.94 7.92 -11.02
CA TYR A 452 -23.37 7.08 -9.97
C TYR A 452 -22.68 7.90 -8.87
N GLY A 453 -22.81 9.23 -8.90
CA GLY A 453 -22.06 10.20 -8.10
C GLY A 453 -21.03 10.96 -8.95
N THR A 454 -20.17 11.73 -8.29
CA THR A 454 -19.16 12.60 -8.92
C THR A 454 -17.73 12.12 -8.63
N TYR A 455 -16.75 12.75 -9.27
CA TYR A 455 -15.31 12.47 -9.14
C TYR A 455 -14.87 11.11 -9.71
N ASN A 456 -14.95 10.04 -8.93
CA ASN A 456 -14.37 8.73 -9.26
C ASN A 456 -15.41 7.69 -9.68
N ARG A 457 -16.56 8.12 -10.19
CA ARG A 457 -17.71 7.25 -10.45
C ARG A 457 -17.84 6.89 -11.92
N LEU A 458 -18.48 5.74 -12.14
CA LEU A 458 -18.78 5.22 -13.47
C LEU A 458 -19.51 6.27 -14.31
N GLY A 459 -18.91 6.62 -15.44
CA GLY A 459 -19.48 7.55 -16.40
C GLY A 459 -19.13 9.02 -16.17
N ASN A 460 -18.43 9.39 -15.09
CA ASN A 460 -17.91 10.75 -14.94
C ASN A 460 -16.92 11.06 -16.07
N ALA A 461 -15.92 10.20 -16.23
CA ALA A 461 -14.99 10.18 -17.36
C ALA A 461 -15.48 9.26 -18.48
N GLN A 462 -15.23 9.68 -19.72
CA GLN A 462 -15.48 8.91 -20.93
C GLN A 462 -14.24 8.89 -21.80
N TYR A 463 -13.99 7.76 -22.47
CA TYR A 463 -12.71 7.52 -23.11
C TYR A 463 -12.84 7.40 -24.62
N ALA A 464 -11.92 8.04 -25.34
CA ALA A 464 -11.66 7.79 -26.75
C ALA A 464 -10.24 7.27 -26.94
N ARG A 465 -10.04 6.40 -27.92
CA ARG A 465 -8.72 5.97 -28.41
C ARG A 465 -8.51 6.45 -29.84
N PHE A 466 -7.28 6.81 -30.16
CA PHE A 466 -6.89 7.25 -31.50
C PHE A 466 -5.42 6.92 -31.81
N THR A 467 -5.09 6.88 -33.09
CA THR A 467 -3.73 6.58 -33.58
C THR A 467 -3.22 7.73 -34.42
N ILE A 468 -2.00 8.17 -34.12
CA ILE A 468 -1.26 9.14 -34.91
C ILE A 468 -0.26 8.38 -35.78
N HIS A 469 -0.25 8.68 -37.08
CA HIS A 469 0.64 8.01 -38.04
C HIS A 469 1.84 8.87 -38.46
N ASN A 470 1.73 10.20 -38.36
CA ASN A 470 2.77 11.13 -38.75
C ASN A 470 2.97 12.15 -37.64
N THR A 471 4.22 12.53 -37.37
CA THR A 471 4.50 13.67 -36.48
C THR A 471 3.87 14.93 -37.05
N GLY A 472 3.15 15.67 -36.21
CA GLY A 472 2.50 16.91 -36.62
C GLY A 472 1.67 17.55 -35.52
N ASN A 473 1.10 18.72 -35.84
CA ASN A 473 0.11 19.36 -34.99
C ASN A 473 -1.27 18.77 -35.30
N TYR A 474 -2.02 18.49 -34.24
CA TYR A 474 -3.35 17.93 -34.31
C TYR A 474 -4.30 18.80 -33.49
N ARG A 475 -5.45 19.11 -34.05
CA ARG A 475 -6.51 19.87 -33.41
C ARG A 475 -7.62 18.94 -32.93
N PHE A 476 -7.90 19.03 -31.65
CA PHE A 476 -9.04 18.42 -30.99
C PHE A 476 -10.13 19.48 -30.77
N SER A 477 -11.38 19.05 -30.88
CA SER A 477 -12.54 19.89 -30.55
C SER A 477 -13.63 19.03 -29.92
N ALA A 478 -14.09 19.41 -28.75
CA ALA A 478 -15.29 18.89 -28.11
C ALA A 478 -16.38 19.96 -28.17
N GLN A 479 -17.54 19.63 -28.72
CA GLN A 479 -18.68 20.55 -28.84
C GLN A 479 -19.92 19.90 -28.23
N LYS A 480 -20.60 20.60 -27.32
CA LYS A 480 -21.84 20.10 -26.71
C LYS A 480 -22.82 19.62 -27.78
N SER A 481 -23.36 18.43 -27.55
CA SER A 481 -24.36 17.81 -28.40
C SER A 481 -25.70 18.55 -28.30
N ALA A 482 -26.47 18.54 -29.39
CA ALA A 482 -27.74 19.28 -29.47
C ALA A 482 -28.80 18.76 -28.48
N GLN A 483 -28.67 17.50 -28.06
CA GLN A 483 -29.53 16.81 -27.12
C GLN A 483 -29.23 17.19 -25.66
N THR A 484 -28.06 17.76 -25.39
CA THR A 484 -27.66 18.17 -24.04
C THR A 484 -28.25 19.54 -23.69
N MET A 485 -29.13 19.53 -22.69
CA MET A 485 -29.75 20.71 -22.13
C MET A 485 -28.82 21.39 -21.12
N GLY A 486 -28.93 22.71 -20.94
CA GLY A 486 -28.09 23.47 -20.01
C GLY A 486 -26.80 23.99 -20.65
N VAL A 487 -26.01 24.72 -19.87
CA VAL A 487 -24.69 25.22 -20.26
C VAL A 487 -23.65 24.28 -19.66
N THR A 488 -22.87 23.62 -20.52
CA THR A 488 -21.86 22.62 -20.11
C THR A 488 -20.46 23.20 -20.17
N ASP A 489 -19.53 22.51 -19.53
CA ASP A 489 -18.09 22.81 -19.48
C ASP A 489 -17.29 21.52 -19.77
N PRO A 490 -17.14 21.15 -21.05
CA PRO A 490 -16.38 19.95 -21.40
C PRO A 490 -14.89 20.19 -21.15
N ASP A 491 -14.27 19.35 -20.34
CA ASP A 491 -12.82 19.28 -20.25
C ASP A 491 -12.33 18.00 -20.90
N PHE A 492 -11.12 18.04 -21.46
CA PHE A 492 -10.46 16.82 -21.92
C PHE A 492 -8.95 16.83 -21.77
N TYR A 493 -8.41 15.61 -21.71
CA TYR A 493 -7.04 15.31 -21.37
C TYR A 493 -6.49 14.28 -22.35
N ILE A 494 -5.26 14.49 -22.83
CA ILE A 494 -4.61 13.60 -23.80
C ILE A 494 -3.48 12.85 -23.11
N TYR A 495 -3.53 11.53 -23.19
CA TYR A 495 -2.58 10.62 -22.56
C TYR A 495 -1.85 9.75 -23.59
N HIS A 496 -0.59 9.45 -23.29
CA HIS A 496 0.19 8.41 -23.95
C HIS A 496 0.81 7.53 -22.88
N GLN A 497 0.48 6.25 -22.88
CA GLN A 497 0.98 5.29 -21.90
C GLN A 497 0.79 5.78 -20.44
N GLY A 498 -0.39 6.34 -20.15
CA GLY A 498 -0.74 6.88 -18.82
C GLY A 498 -0.14 8.24 -18.49
N VAL A 499 0.82 8.73 -19.29
CA VAL A 499 1.41 10.06 -19.09
C VAL A 499 0.50 11.12 -19.70
N LEU A 500 0.08 12.09 -18.88
CA LEU A 500 -0.66 13.26 -19.32
C LEU A 500 0.23 14.16 -20.20
N LEU A 501 -0.14 14.33 -21.46
CA LEU A 501 0.59 15.13 -22.43
C LEU A 501 0.02 16.53 -22.62
N ALA A 502 -1.30 16.65 -22.56
CA ALA A 502 -1.97 17.93 -22.76
C ALA A 502 -3.34 17.98 -22.08
N VAL A 503 -3.74 19.20 -21.74
CA VAL A 503 -4.94 19.54 -20.96
C VAL A 503 -5.74 20.60 -21.70
N ALA A 504 -7.05 20.46 -21.71
CA ALA A 504 -7.98 21.44 -22.25
C ALA A 504 -9.11 21.67 -21.23
N GLU A 505 -9.03 22.78 -20.48
CA GLU A 505 -9.89 23.17 -19.35
C GLU A 505 -10.25 24.67 -19.43
N SER A 506 -10.80 25.11 -20.56
CA SER A 506 -11.17 26.52 -20.74
C SER A 506 -12.57 26.78 -20.19
N ALA A 507 -12.79 27.95 -19.59
CA ALA A 507 -14.11 28.37 -19.10
C ALA A 507 -15.11 28.74 -20.23
N VAL A 508 -14.88 28.24 -21.44
CA VAL A 508 -15.65 28.60 -22.63
C VAL A 508 -16.91 27.73 -22.70
N PRO A 509 -18.12 28.31 -22.59
CA PRO A 509 -19.32 27.51 -22.51
C PRO A 509 -19.53 26.58 -23.71
N ASN A 510 -19.88 25.34 -23.40
CA ASN A 510 -20.33 24.29 -24.31
C ASN A 510 -19.27 23.77 -25.31
N ARG A 511 -18.01 24.15 -25.19
CA ARG A 511 -16.97 23.69 -26.12
C ARG A 511 -15.58 23.79 -25.52
N GLU A 512 -14.70 22.94 -26.02
CA GLU A 512 -13.27 22.96 -25.73
C GLU A 512 -12.47 22.65 -26.99
N SER A 513 -11.29 23.26 -27.14
CA SER A 513 -10.43 23.00 -28.30
C SER A 513 -8.96 23.20 -27.98
N LEU A 514 -8.16 22.24 -28.41
CA LEU A 514 -6.73 22.18 -28.15
C LEU A 514 -6.00 21.79 -29.43
N ALA A 515 -4.89 22.48 -29.72
CA ALA A 515 -3.92 22.04 -30.72
C ALA A 515 -2.66 21.54 -30.00
N VAL A 516 -2.20 20.34 -30.35
CA VAL A 516 -1.04 19.69 -29.71
C VAL A 516 -0.15 19.01 -30.75
N SER A 517 1.16 19.08 -30.57
CA SER A 517 2.12 18.35 -31.39
C SER A 517 2.23 16.91 -30.90
N LEU A 518 1.93 15.94 -31.75
CA LEU A 518 1.98 14.51 -31.43
C LEU A 518 2.94 13.78 -32.38
N SER A 519 3.51 12.69 -31.87
CA SER A 519 4.34 11.76 -32.64
C SER A 519 3.53 10.51 -33.02
N PRO A 520 4.03 9.65 -33.91
CA PRO A 520 3.35 8.39 -34.20
C PRO A 520 3.20 7.52 -32.94
N GLY A 521 2.00 6.99 -32.72
CA GLY A 521 1.66 6.21 -31.52
C GLY A 521 0.15 6.07 -31.33
N ASN A 522 -0.25 5.27 -30.34
CA ASN A 522 -1.63 5.23 -29.88
C ASN A 522 -1.78 6.09 -28.64
N TYR A 523 -2.95 6.69 -28.49
CA TYR A 523 -3.24 7.67 -27.47
C TYR A 523 -4.65 7.45 -26.95
N VAL A 524 -4.85 7.89 -25.71
CA VAL A 524 -6.16 7.94 -25.07
C VAL A 524 -6.52 9.41 -24.83
N MET A 525 -7.79 9.73 -25.08
CA MET A 525 -8.40 10.96 -24.60
C MET A 525 -9.42 10.62 -23.51
N GLU A 526 -9.29 11.28 -22.38
CA GLU A 526 -10.30 11.33 -21.33
C GLU A 526 -11.13 12.61 -21.52
N LEU A 527 -12.45 12.47 -21.55
CA LEU A 527 -13.39 13.58 -21.65
C LEU A 527 -14.35 13.55 -20.46
N VAL A 528 -14.56 14.72 -19.85
CA VAL A 528 -15.47 14.90 -18.72
C VAL A 528 -16.36 16.12 -18.96
N GLU A 529 -17.48 16.16 -18.26
CA GLU A 529 -18.12 17.43 -17.91
C GLU A 529 -17.53 17.87 -16.57
N ALA A 530 -16.93 19.07 -16.51
CA ALA A 530 -16.15 19.53 -15.37
C ALA A 530 -16.90 19.41 -14.03
N GLU A 531 -18.18 19.79 -14.01
CA GLU A 531 -19.03 19.70 -12.82
C GLU A 531 -19.27 18.25 -12.37
N ASN A 532 -19.27 17.26 -13.27
CA ASN A 532 -19.39 15.85 -12.87
C ASN A 532 -18.11 15.32 -12.19
N LEU A 533 -16.96 15.95 -12.45
CA LEU A 533 -15.68 15.56 -11.85
C LEU A 533 -15.38 16.36 -10.57
N TYR A 534 -15.56 17.69 -10.62
CA TYR A 534 -15.16 18.61 -9.57
C TYR A 534 -16.32 19.23 -8.78
N GLY A 535 -17.54 19.15 -9.33
CA GLY A 535 -18.72 19.76 -8.75
C GLY A 535 -19.34 18.89 -7.65
N ASN A 536 -19.74 19.52 -6.55
CA ASN A 536 -20.38 18.82 -5.42
C ASN A 536 -21.74 18.20 -5.77
N GLN A 537 -22.45 18.75 -6.77
CA GLN A 537 -23.78 18.26 -7.19
C GLN A 537 -23.74 17.52 -8.52
N GLY A 538 -22.66 17.69 -9.30
CA GLY A 538 -22.61 17.28 -10.70
C GLY A 538 -23.59 18.04 -11.61
N PHE A 539 -23.38 17.89 -12.91
CA PHE A 539 -24.21 18.50 -13.95
C PHE A 539 -25.45 17.66 -14.29
N GLY A 540 -25.32 16.33 -14.23
CA GLY A 540 -26.21 15.41 -14.93
C GLY A 540 -25.49 14.77 -16.12
N THR A 541 -26.25 14.18 -17.04
CA THR A 541 -25.68 13.65 -18.29
C THR A 541 -25.46 14.77 -19.31
N ALA A 542 -24.22 14.96 -19.72
CA ALA A 542 -23.80 15.88 -20.78
C ALA A 542 -23.06 15.14 -21.89
N CYS A 543 -23.45 15.37 -23.14
CA CYS A 543 -22.87 14.72 -24.32
C CYS A 543 -22.15 15.73 -25.21
N PHE A 544 -21.07 15.29 -25.83
CA PHE A 544 -20.18 16.11 -26.63
C PHE A 544 -19.76 15.39 -27.90
N ASN A 545 -19.83 16.08 -29.03
CA ASN A 545 -19.26 15.64 -30.29
C ASN A 545 -17.77 16.00 -30.29
N LEU A 546 -16.94 14.97 -30.19
CA LEU A 546 -15.49 15.06 -30.22
C LEU A 546 -14.98 14.83 -31.64
N SER A 547 -14.05 15.65 -32.12
CA SER A 547 -13.40 15.51 -33.43
C SER A 547 -11.89 15.75 -33.34
N LEU A 548 -11.15 15.14 -34.25
CA LEU A 548 -9.69 15.22 -34.36
C LEU A 548 -9.28 15.34 -35.83
N LEU A 549 -8.45 16.33 -36.14
CA LEU A 549 -7.88 16.53 -37.48
C LEU A 549 -6.43 17.02 -37.39
N PRO A 550 -5.58 16.76 -38.40
CA PRO A 550 -4.34 17.50 -38.59
C PRO A 550 -4.62 19.00 -38.66
N ASP A 551 -3.83 19.81 -37.94
CA ASP A 551 -3.96 21.28 -37.90
C ASP A 551 -3.17 21.99 -39.01
#